data_AF-A0A955XLF4-F1
#
_entry.id   AF-A0A955XLF4-F1
#
_cell.length_a   1.000
_cell.length_b   1.000
_cell.length_c   1.000
_cell.angle_alpha   90.00
_cell.angle_beta   90.00
_cell.angle_gamma   90.00
#
_symmetry.space_group_name_H-M   'P 1'
#
loop_
_entity.id
_entity.type
_entity.pdbx_description
1 polymer ?
#
loop_
_entity_poly.entity_id
_entity_poly.type
_entity_poly.pdbx_seq_one_letter_code
_entity_poly.pdbx_strand_id
1 'polypeptide(L)'
;LTGRDPSKAKAKKRSDFDEGKFDILVLSDAGATGANLQGRATWLVEHDQPQTYRTQKQRRARLVRGGQAYTSPDIHSLAAQHPWEEQNRNRLERKRALHELLFEGQDETHDETGLAGRIRQHLRARTSAA
;
A
#
# COMPACT_ATOMS: atom_id res chain seq x y z
N LEU A 1 -16.69 6.04 7.28
CA LEU A 1 -16.17 7.42 7.32
C LEU A 1 -16.05 7.95 5.91
N THR A 2 -16.74 9.04 5.62
CA THR A 2 -16.68 9.70 4.30
C THR A 2 -16.25 11.15 4.42
N GLY A 3 -15.95 11.81 3.29
CA GLY A 3 -15.65 13.25 3.26
C GLY A 3 -16.74 14.12 3.91
N ARG A 4 -18.00 13.67 3.84
CA ARG A 4 -19.18 14.36 4.39
C ARG A 4 -19.29 14.28 5.91
N ASP A 5 -18.68 13.29 6.56
CA ASP A 5 -18.70 13.21 8.02
C ASP A 5 -17.90 14.38 8.63
N PRO A 6 -18.46 15.11 9.61
CA PRO A 6 -17.70 16.13 10.33
C PRO A 6 -16.57 15.48 11.14
N SER A 7 -15.48 16.22 11.38
CA SER A 7 -14.26 15.69 12.02
C SER A 7 -14.53 15.02 13.37
N LYS A 8 -15.44 15.57 14.19
CA LYS A 8 -15.84 14.98 15.48
C LYS A 8 -16.52 13.63 15.30
N ALA A 9 -17.41 13.49 14.31
CA ALA A 9 -18.08 12.22 14.03
C ALA A 9 -17.10 11.16 13.51
N LYS A 10 -16.12 11.57 12.68
CA LYS A 10 -15.03 10.69 12.23
C LYS A 10 -14.20 10.18 13.40
N ALA A 11 -13.85 11.06 14.34
CA ALA A 11 -13.09 10.68 15.54
C ALA A 11 -13.87 9.72 16.43
N LYS A 12 -15.15 10.00 16.69
CA LYS A 12 -16.00 9.14 17.51
C LYS A 12 -16.14 7.73 16.90
N LYS A 13 -16.47 7.62 15.62
CA LYS A 13 -16.62 6.33 14.92
C LYS A 13 -15.33 5.50 14.92
N ARG A 14 -14.15 6.15 14.91
CA ARG A 14 -12.86 5.46 15.08
C ARG A 14 -12.67 4.96 16.50
N SER A 15 -12.90 5.80 17.51
CA SER A 15 -12.84 5.40 18.92
C SER A 15 -13.77 4.23 19.21
N ASP A 16 -15.02 4.31 18.74
CA ASP A 16 -15.99 3.24 18.91
C ASP A 16 -15.54 1.91 18.25
N PHE A 17 -14.86 1.98 17.10
CA PHE A 17 -14.27 0.81 16.46
C PHE A 17 -13.10 0.25 17.29
N ASP A 18 -12.16 1.09 17.73
CA ASP A 18 -11.01 0.67 18.53
C ASP A 18 -11.44 0.07 19.89
N GLU A 19 -12.48 0.63 20.50
CA GLU A 19 -13.14 0.13 21.72
C GLU A 19 -13.95 -1.16 21.50
N GLY A 20 -14.11 -1.61 20.25
CA GLY A 20 -14.80 -2.84 19.90
C GLY A 20 -16.32 -2.78 19.91
N LYS A 21 -16.91 -1.59 19.82
CA LYS A 21 -18.36 -1.42 19.61
C LYS A 21 -18.78 -1.76 18.18
N PHE A 22 -17.83 -1.76 17.25
CA PHE A 22 -18.03 -2.15 15.86
C PHE A 22 -16.91 -3.09 15.41
N ASP A 23 -17.26 -4.08 14.60
CA ASP A 23 -16.30 -5.02 14.01
C ASP A 23 -15.82 -4.61 12.62
N ILE A 24 -16.59 -3.77 11.92
CA ILE A 24 -16.30 -3.34 10.56
C ILE A 24 -16.34 -1.82 10.47
N LEU A 25 -15.29 -1.24 9.88
CA LEU A 25 -15.20 0.17 9.58
C LEU A 25 -15.08 0.39 8.07
N VAL A 26 -16.12 0.96 7.45
CA VAL A 26 -16.12 1.29 6.02
C VAL A 26 -15.56 2.70 5.82
N LEU A 27 -14.62 2.88 4.89
CA LEU A 27 -13.91 4.15 4.66
C LEU A 27 -13.90 4.52 3.18
N SER A 28 -14.16 5.78 2.88
CA SER A 28 -13.76 6.37 1.58
C SER A 28 -12.37 6.98 1.67
N ASP A 29 -11.69 7.22 0.55
CA ASP A 29 -10.37 7.87 0.51
C ASP A 29 -10.34 9.21 1.27
N ALA A 30 -11.39 10.03 1.10
CA ALA A 30 -11.54 11.31 1.78
C ALA A 30 -11.80 11.19 3.29
N GLY A 31 -12.31 10.05 3.74
CA GLY A 31 -12.55 9.74 5.15
C GLY A 31 -11.37 9.04 5.84
N ALA A 32 -10.44 8.50 5.05
CA ALA A 32 -9.30 7.71 5.51
C ALA A 32 -8.01 8.55 5.66
N THR A 33 -7.97 9.80 5.19
CA THR A 33 -6.78 10.65 5.34
C THR A 33 -6.47 10.89 6.82
N GLY A 34 -5.28 10.47 7.25
CA GLY A 34 -4.83 10.58 8.64
C GLY A 34 -5.29 9.48 9.60
N ALA A 35 -6.16 8.55 9.18
CA ALA A 35 -6.60 7.46 10.05
C ALA A 35 -5.44 6.52 10.43
N ASN A 36 -5.43 6.09 11.69
CA ASN A 36 -4.57 5.05 12.22
C ASN A 36 -5.49 3.92 12.72
N LEU A 37 -5.36 2.71 12.18
CA LEU A 37 -6.23 1.57 12.51
C LEU A 37 -5.46 0.39 13.11
N GLN A 38 -4.20 0.62 13.51
CA GLN A 38 -3.27 -0.44 13.87
C GLN A 38 -3.68 -1.28 15.09
N GLY A 39 -4.46 -0.70 16.00
CA GLY A 39 -4.76 -1.32 17.30
C GLY A 39 -5.72 -2.51 17.22
N ARG A 40 -6.62 -2.53 16.23
CA ARG A 40 -7.68 -3.54 16.12
C ARG A 40 -7.84 -4.12 14.72
N ALA A 41 -7.59 -3.34 13.68
CA ALA A 41 -7.80 -3.84 12.33
C ALA A 41 -6.75 -4.91 12.00
N THR A 42 -7.24 -6.08 11.60
CA THR A 42 -6.43 -7.19 11.08
C THR A 42 -6.65 -7.39 9.59
N TRP A 43 -7.84 -7.04 9.10
CA TRP A 43 -8.26 -7.22 7.70
C TRP A 43 -8.49 -5.88 7.01
N LEU A 44 -8.06 -5.79 5.75
CA LEU A 44 -8.38 -4.69 4.84
C LEU A 44 -8.99 -5.28 3.56
N VAL A 45 -10.23 -4.88 3.27
CA VAL A 45 -10.89 -5.21 2.01
C VAL A 45 -11.00 -3.94 1.17
N GLU A 46 -10.28 -3.91 0.05
CA GLU A 46 -10.39 -2.88 -0.97
C GLU A 46 -11.59 -3.24 -1.87
N HIS A 47 -12.72 -2.57 -1.67
CA HIS A 47 -13.93 -2.81 -2.46
C HIS A 47 -13.78 -2.38 -3.93
N ASP A 48 -12.96 -1.37 -4.20
CA ASP A 48 -12.70 -0.81 -5.53
C ASP A 48 -11.20 -0.69 -5.81
N GLN A 49 -10.85 -0.65 -7.10
CA GLN A 49 -9.49 -0.37 -7.55
C GLN A 49 -9.26 1.15 -7.62
N PRO A 50 -8.31 1.71 -6.86
CA PRO A 50 -8.02 3.13 -6.93
C PRO A 50 -7.39 3.50 -8.29
N GLN A 51 -7.51 4.77 -8.67
CA GLN A 51 -6.95 5.27 -9.93
C GLN A 51 -5.42 5.29 -9.96
N THR A 52 -4.76 5.32 -8.79
CA THR A 52 -3.31 5.43 -8.66
C THR A 52 -2.76 4.47 -7.62
N TYR A 53 -1.56 3.94 -7.87
CA TYR A 53 -0.86 3.07 -6.92
C TYR A 53 -0.53 3.80 -5.62
N ARG A 54 -0.21 5.10 -5.68
CA ARG A 54 -0.02 5.94 -4.49
C ARG A 54 -1.22 5.89 -3.54
N THR A 55 -2.44 5.96 -4.09
CA THR A 55 -3.66 5.89 -3.25
C THR A 55 -3.80 4.50 -2.64
N GLN A 56 -3.57 3.44 -3.41
CA GLN A 56 -3.55 2.07 -2.89
C GLN A 56 -2.54 1.89 -1.75
N LYS A 57 -1.29 2.34 -1.96
CA LYS A 57 -0.23 2.33 -0.94
C LYS A 57 -0.65 3.09 0.31
N GLN A 58 -1.28 4.25 0.16
CA GLN A 58 -1.80 5.03 1.29
C GLN A 58 -2.96 4.34 2.03
N ARG A 59 -3.86 3.63 1.33
CA ARG A 59 -4.94 2.83 1.93
C ARG A 59 -4.34 1.71 2.80
N ARG A 60 -3.41 0.93 2.23
CA ARG A 60 -2.73 -0.18 2.92
C ARG A 60 -1.88 0.29 4.10
N ALA A 61 -1.20 1.44 3.96
CA ALA A 61 -0.43 2.06 5.03
C ALA A 61 -1.28 2.64 6.18
N ARG A 62 -2.62 2.51 6.17
CA ARG A 62 -3.47 2.75 7.34
C ARG A 62 -3.47 1.58 8.31
N LEU A 63 -3.25 0.38 7.76
CA LEU A 63 -3.18 -0.88 8.46
C LEU A 63 -1.72 -1.23 8.75
N VAL A 64 -0.88 -1.32 7.72
CA VAL A 64 0.54 -1.69 7.87
C VAL A 64 1.36 -0.45 8.23
N ARG A 65 1.65 -0.28 9.52
CA ARG A 65 2.54 0.75 10.07
C ARG A 65 3.44 0.15 11.14
N GLY A 66 4.55 0.81 11.46
CA GLY A 66 5.61 0.28 12.34
C GLY A 66 5.24 -0.06 13.79
N GLY A 67 3.98 0.13 14.21
CA GLY A 67 3.46 -0.28 15.53
C GLY A 67 2.40 -1.39 15.48
N GLN A 68 2.18 -2.03 14.32
CA GLN A 68 1.21 -3.11 14.16
C GLN A 68 1.63 -4.34 14.99
N ALA A 69 0.84 -4.70 16.01
CA ALA A 69 1.11 -5.86 16.88
C ALA A 69 0.85 -7.22 16.18
N TYR A 70 0.07 -7.21 15.10
CA TYR A 70 -0.25 -8.39 14.31
C TYR A 70 0.79 -8.59 13.21
N THR A 71 1.39 -9.79 13.18
CA THR A 71 2.51 -10.16 12.31
C THR A 71 2.19 -10.10 10.80
N SER A 72 0.91 -10.22 10.41
CA SER A 72 0.49 -10.13 9.00
C SER A 72 -0.98 -9.72 8.88
N PRO A 73 -1.29 -8.47 8.52
CA PRO A 73 -2.65 -8.09 8.15
C PRO A 73 -3.07 -8.71 6.80
N ASP A 74 -4.30 -9.22 6.73
CA ASP A 74 -4.87 -9.78 5.51
C ASP A 74 -5.43 -8.66 4.63
N ILE A 75 -4.91 -8.54 3.42
CA ILE A 75 -5.31 -7.51 2.46
C ILE A 75 -5.94 -8.19 1.25
N HIS A 76 -7.22 -7.93 1.02
CA HIS A 76 -7.97 -8.45 -0.12
C HIS A 76 -8.43 -7.30 -1.01
N SER A 77 -8.19 -7.43 -2.32
CA SER A 77 -8.73 -6.51 -3.31
C SER A 77 -9.84 -7.19 -4.08
N LEU A 78 -11.06 -6.66 -3.99
CA LEU A 78 -12.20 -7.15 -4.75
C LEU A 78 -12.11 -6.62 -6.18
N ALA A 79 -12.46 -7.49 -7.14
CA ALA A 79 -12.55 -7.14 -8.55
C ALA A 79 -13.68 -7.94 -9.18
N ALA A 80 -14.55 -7.26 -9.92
CA ALA A 80 -15.54 -7.94 -10.74
C ALA A 80 -14.86 -8.59 -11.96
N GLN A 81 -15.43 -9.68 -12.46
CA GLN A 81 -14.96 -10.33 -13.68
C GLN A 81 -15.49 -9.58 -14.90
N HIS A 82 -14.95 -8.38 -15.14
CA HIS A 82 -15.36 -7.49 -16.23
C HIS A 82 -14.12 -6.87 -16.91
N PRO A 83 -14.12 -6.69 -18.25
CA PRO A 83 -12.97 -6.15 -18.98
C PRO A 83 -12.48 -4.78 -18.47
N TRP A 84 -13.40 -3.96 -17.98
CA TRP A 84 -13.06 -2.65 -17.40
C TRP A 84 -12.23 -2.76 -16.11
N GLU A 85 -12.52 -3.75 -15.25
CA GLU A 85 -11.74 -4.01 -14.04
C GLU A 85 -10.34 -4.54 -14.39
N GLU A 86 -10.25 -5.36 -15.41
CA GLU A 86 -8.97 -5.84 -15.93
C GLU A 86 -8.10 -4.68 -16.44
N GLN A 87 -8.68 -3.76 -17.23
CA GLN A 87 -7.98 -2.56 -17.67
C GLN A 87 -7.52 -1.69 -16.50
N ASN A 88 -8.35 -1.54 -15.46
CA ASN A 88 -8.01 -0.78 -14.26
C ASN A 88 -6.85 -1.43 -13.48
N ARG A 89 -6.86 -2.75 -13.30
CA ARG A 89 -5.76 -3.50 -12.68
C ARG A 89 -4.48 -3.34 -13.48
N ASN A 90 -4.54 -3.52 -14.81
CA ASN A 90 -3.39 -3.35 -15.69
C ASN A 90 -2.82 -1.93 -15.61
N ARG A 91 -3.68 -0.90 -15.55
CA ARG A 91 -3.25 0.48 -15.31
C ARG A 91 -2.58 0.63 -13.95
N LEU A 92 -3.14 0.04 -12.90
CA LEU A 92 -2.62 0.13 -11.55
C LEU A 92 -1.25 -0.54 -11.43
N GLU A 93 -1.08 -1.72 -12.02
CA GLU A 93 0.19 -2.45 -12.10
C GLU A 93 1.26 -1.64 -12.86
N ARG A 94 0.91 -1.03 -14.00
CA ARG A 94 1.85 -0.13 -14.70
C ARG A 94 2.28 1.06 -13.84
N LYS A 95 1.34 1.65 -13.10
CA LYS A 95 1.63 2.77 -12.18
C LYS A 95 2.44 2.31 -10.97
N ARG A 96 2.25 1.07 -10.51
CA ARG A 96 3.05 0.44 -9.48
C ARG A 96 4.48 0.24 -9.96
N ALA A 97 4.67 -0.37 -11.12
CA ALA A 97 5.99 -0.59 -11.72
C ALA A 97 6.75 0.74 -11.88
N LEU A 98 6.08 1.81 -12.31
CA LEU A 98 6.69 3.14 -12.38
C LEU A 98 7.08 3.69 -11.00
N HIS A 99 6.22 3.53 -10.00
CA HIS A 99 6.52 3.96 -8.64
C HIS A 99 7.69 3.15 -8.06
N GLU A 100 7.69 1.84 -8.23
CA GLU A 100 8.78 0.97 -7.79
C GLU A 100 10.08 1.39 -8.47
N LEU A 101 10.10 1.54 -9.79
CA LEU A 101 11.26 2.03 -10.54
C LEU A 101 11.81 3.35 -9.97
N LEU A 102 10.94 4.35 -9.76
CA LEU A 102 11.38 5.70 -9.37
C LEU A 102 11.75 5.85 -7.89
N PHE A 103 11.14 5.05 -6.99
CA PHE A 103 11.23 5.29 -5.54
C PHE A 103 11.72 4.08 -4.73
N GLU A 104 11.67 2.87 -5.27
CA GLU A 104 12.01 1.62 -4.56
C GLU A 104 13.12 0.84 -5.28
N GLY A 105 13.35 1.14 -6.56
CA GLY A 105 14.39 0.62 -7.43
C GLY A 105 15.69 1.33 -7.13
N GLN A 106 16.42 0.79 -6.14
CA GLN A 106 17.84 0.98 -5.87
C GLN A 106 18.46 2.19 -6.58
N ASP A 107 18.65 3.28 -5.83
CA ASP A 107 19.39 4.50 -6.24
C ASP A 107 20.69 4.20 -7.01
N GLU A 108 21.24 3.00 -6.85
CA GLU A 108 22.46 2.54 -7.50
C GLU A 108 22.29 2.09 -8.96
N THR A 109 21.13 1.57 -9.40
CA THR A 109 21.02 1.00 -10.77
C THR A 109 20.50 1.97 -11.83
N HIS A 110 19.98 3.13 -11.42
CA HIS A 110 19.49 4.16 -12.34
C HIS A 110 20.59 5.08 -12.86
N ASP A 111 21.71 5.15 -12.14
CA ASP A 111 22.92 5.82 -12.60
C ASP A 111 23.88 4.79 -13.22
N GLU A 112 24.55 5.16 -14.32
CA GLU A 112 25.57 4.34 -14.98
C GLU A 112 26.66 3.89 -13.98
N THR A 113 26.91 4.72 -12.96
CA THR A 113 27.87 4.48 -11.89
C THR A 113 27.59 3.21 -11.08
N GLY A 114 26.35 2.97 -10.65
CA GLY A 114 26.06 1.80 -9.81
C GLY A 114 25.74 0.54 -10.62
N LEU A 115 25.30 0.66 -11.88
CA LEU A 115 25.33 -0.46 -12.82
C LEU A 115 26.77 -0.95 -13.04
N ALA A 116 27.72 -0.02 -13.27
CA ALA A 116 29.14 -0.33 -13.36
C ALA A 116 29.72 -0.89 -12.05
N GLY A 117 29.16 -0.51 -10.89
CA GLY A 117 29.46 -1.09 -9.59
C GLY A 117 29.10 -2.57 -9.51
N ARG A 118 27.86 -2.93 -9.87
CA ARG A 118 27.39 -4.33 -9.85
C ARG A 118 28.11 -5.22 -10.85
N ILE A 119 28.39 -4.71 -12.06
CA ILE A 119 29.19 -5.44 -13.05
C ILE A 119 30.58 -5.76 -12.48
N ARG A 120 31.25 -4.79 -11.85
CA ARG A 120 32.55 -5.02 -11.20
C ARG A 120 32.46 -6.02 -10.06
N GLN A 121 31.40 -5.99 -9.26
CA GLN A 121 31.20 -6.93 -8.15
C GLN A 121 30.98 -8.36 -8.66
N HIS A 122 30.19 -8.54 -9.72
CA HIS A 122 29.99 -9.85 -10.37
C HIS A 122 31.25 -10.37 -11.06
N LEU A 123 32.03 -9.50 -11.72
CA LEU A 123 33.30 -9.88 -12.31
C LEU A 123 34.28 -10.34 -11.22
N ARG A 124 34.41 -9.57 -10.12
CA ARG A 124 35.25 -9.95 -8.97
C ARG A 124 34.85 -11.29 -8.35
N ALA A 125 33.55 -11.53 -8.18
CA ALA A 125 33.04 -12.79 -7.64
C ALA A 125 33.33 -13.99 -8.55
N ARG A 126 33.35 -13.80 -9.88
CA ARG A 126 33.74 -14.84 -10.85
C ARG A 126 35.23 -15.12 -10.81
N THR A 127 36.07 -14.09 -10.63
CA THR A 127 37.53 -14.27 -10.55
C THR A 127 37.98 -14.90 -9.24
N SER A 128 37.24 -14.70 -8.13
CA SER A 128 37.54 -15.33 -6.83
C SER A 128 37.07 -16.78 -6.70
N ALA A 129 36.26 -17.27 -7.65
CA ALA A 129 35.72 -18.62 -7.67
C ALA A 129 36.48 -19.56 -8.65
N ALA A 130 37.51 -19.04 -9.33
CA ALA A 130 38.42 -19.76 -10.21
C ALA A 130 39.81 -19.81 -9.55
#